data_AF-A0A8J4BK10-F1
#
_entry.id   AF-A0A8J4BK10-F1
#
_cell.length_a   1.000
_cell.length_b   1.000
_cell.length_c   1.000
_cell.angle_alpha   90.00
_cell.angle_beta   90.00
_cell.angle_gamma   90.00
#
_symmetry.space_group_name_H-M   'P 1'
#
loop_
_entity.id
_entity.type
_entity.pdbx_description
1 polymer ?
#
loop_
_entity_poly.entity_id
_entity_poly.type
_entity_poly.pdbx_seq_one_letter_code
_entity_poly.pdbx_strand_id
1 'polypeptide(L)'
;MSGATKMNRAGVVAVLAAAAFMAVANAQSGLYPNFPFCQCTKSPAAYSLSPTVKSTGRGKYCFTLNVNPPPGCNTFCCKADFRKLEFNVNPECDVSGAVVKSFVNGVPTTVGPAFDEPYQGPVGAKILRFTQLGLGLGDDNAEICISLAPNKFGEGCTTLEALCVPPKGMAPGVCSAAMFDSSMGCCPISNVNVPSPPPPPPPSPPPPPPPRPPPPSPPPPPPPSPPPPSPPPPSPPPPPPPSPPPPSPPPPSPPPPSPPPPSPPPPPPPSPPPPPPPSPPPPAPTIAAAASPAVSASPVASATIAATASAAIASAAAATISSPTVTSTAIATTAASTFPPPPPPPPTISPASSSPISSPPTAAQPAPSKPPT
;
A
#
# COMPACT_ATOMS: atom_id res chain seq x y z
N MET A 1 79.00 44.57 -9.19
CA MET A 1 79.71 43.42 -8.59
C MET A 1 78.67 42.42 -8.14
N SER A 2 78.82 41.18 -8.64
CA SER A 2 78.32 39.86 -8.21
C SER A 2 77.21 39.77 -7.15
N GLY A 3 76.22 38.87 -7.23
CA GLY A 3 76.08 37.65 -8.03
C GLY A 3 74.78 36.91 -7.67
N ALA A 4 74.45 35.92 -8.49
CA ALA A 4 73.16 35.24 -8.59
C ALA A 4 72.88 34.21 -7.48
N THR A 5 71.59 33.88 -7.28
CA THR A 5 71.16 32.48 -7.11
C THR A 5 69.79 32.28 -7.77
N LYS A 6 69.79 31.46 -8.83
CA LYS A 6 68.62 30.89 -9.51
C LYS A 6 68.01 29.80 -8.62
N MET A 7 66.68 29.68 -8.61
CA MET A 7 66.04 28.38 -8.47
C MET A 7 64.89 28.24 -9.48
N ASN A 8 64.95 27.15 -10.24
CA ASN A 8 64.15 26.85 -11.41
C ASN A 8 62.82 26.17 -11.04
N ARG A 9 61.82 26.45 -11.89
CA ARG A 9 60.65 25.63 -12.29
C ARG A 9 60.60 24.18 -11.79
N ALA A 10 59.45 23.77 -11.26
CA ALA A 10 58.59 22.72 -11.85
C ALA A 10 57.34 22.44 -11.00
N GLY A 11 56.19 22.23 -11.65
CA GLY A 11 55.20 21.25 -11.17
C GLY A 11 53.92 21.77 -10.54
N VAL A 12 53.02 22.32 -11.38
CA VAL A 12 51.58 22.32 -11.12
C VAL A 12 51.09 20.86 -11.17
N VAL A 13 50.57 20.32 -10.07
CA VAL A 13 49.48 19.31 -10.09
C VAL A 13 48.67 19.46 -8.80
N ALA A 14 47.60 20.24 -8.85
CA ALA A 14 46.52 20.14 -7.87
C ALA A 14 45.70 18.88 -8.19
N VAL A 15 45.87 17.83 -7.39
CA VAL A 15 45.05 16.62 -7.49
C VAL A 15 43.68 16.92 -6.84
N LEU A 16 42.71 17.31 -7.66
CA LEU A 16 41.29 17.28 -7.29
C LEU A 16 40.84 15.82 -7.26
N ALA A 17 40.79 15.23 -6.07
CA ALA A 17 40.12 13.96 -5.85
C ALA A 17 38.60 14.18 -5.89
N ALA A 18 38.01 14.07 -7.08
CA ALA A 18 36.58 13.89 -7.21
C ALA A 18 36.24 12.45 -6.77
N ALA A 19 35.69 12.31 -5.56
CA ALA A 19 35.09 11.06 -5.11
C ALA A 19 33.81 10.83 -5.92
N ALA A 20 33.93 10.15 -7.06
CA ALA A 20 32.80 9.57 -7.76
C ALA A 20 32.27 8.40 -6.91
N PHE A 21 31.29 8.67 -6.05
CA PHE A 21 30.40 7.62 -5.57
C PHE A 21 29.61 7.11 -6.78
N MET A 22 30.11 6.07 -7.44
CA MET A 22 29.31 5.26 -8.35
C MET A 22 28.29 4.52 -7.47
N ALA A 23 27.12 5.14 -7.25
CA ALA A 23 25.94 4.37 -6.93
C ALA A 23 25.77 3.38 -8.08
N VAL A 24 26.04 2.10 -7.81
CA VAL A 24 25.68 1.04 -8.74
C VAL A 24 24.15 1.02 -8.72
N ALA A 25 23.52 1.85 -9.56
CA ALA A 25 22.12 1.66 -9.88
C ALA A 25 22.04 0.23 -10.41
N ASN A 26 21.30 -0.62 -9.70
CA ASN A 26 21.13 -2.01 -10.09
C ASN A 26 20.29 -1.99 -11.37
N ALA A 27 20.96 -1.91 -12.52
CA ALA A 27 20.32 -1.77 -13.81
C ALA A 27 19.37 -2.96 -14.02
N GLN A 28 18.15 -2.65 -14.48
CA GLN A 28 17.16 -3.67 -14.80
C GLN A 28 17.70 -4.56 -15.92
N SER A 29 17.74 -5.87 -15.68
CA SER A 29 18.40 -6.81 -16.59
C SER A 29 17.53 -7.21 -17.79
N GLY A 30 16.20 -7.01 -17.71
CA GLY A 30 15.26 -7.44 -18.74
C GLY A 30 15.12 -8.96 -18.87
N LEU A 31 15.64 -9.74 -17.92
CA LEU A 31 15.66 -11.20 -17.98
C LEU A 31 14.25 -11.80 -18.06
N TYR A 32 13.29 -11.21 -17.36
CA TYR A 32 11.88 -11.59 -17.41
C TYR A 32 11.08 -10.42 -18.01
N PRO A 33 10.75 -10.45 -19.32
CA PRO A 33 10.11 -9.32 -19.99
C PRO A 33 8.62 -9.18 -19.65
N ASN A 34 8.01 -10.22 -19.05
CA ASN A 34 6.60 -10.25 -18.70
C ASN A 34 6.42 -10.33 -17.19
N PHE A 35 5.35 -9.72 -16.68
CA PHE A 35 4.99 -9.78 -15.28
C PHE A 35 4.52 -11.21 -14.86
N PRO A 36 4.85 -11.69 -13.65
CA PRO A 36 5.78 -11.14 -12.67
C PRO A 36 7.21 -11.22 -13.21
N PHE A 37 7.98 -10.15 -12.98
CA PHE A 37 9.33 -9.96 -13.53
C PHE A 37 10.39 -10.81 -12.81
N CYS A 38 10.08 -12.08 -12.56
CA CYS A 38 10.92 -13.07 -11.89
C CYS A 38 10.50 -14.49 -12.31
N GLN A 39 11.35 -15.47 -12.02
CA GLN A 39 11.01 -16.89 -12.18
C GLN A 39 10.42 -17.45 -10.89
N CYS A 40 9.21 -17.97 -11.00
CA CYS A 40 8.45 -18.49 -9.87
C CYS A 40 7.27 -19.34 -10.37
N THR A 41 6.72 -20.18 -9.49
CA THR A 41 5.63 -21.11 -9.80
C THR A 41 4.28 -20.41 -9.68
N LYS A 42 3.54 -20.35 -10.79
CA LYS A 42 2.25 -19.63 -10.87
C LYS A 42 1.05 -20.52 -10.55
N SER A 43 1.16 -21.82 -10.80
CA SER A 43 0.08 -22.79 -10.63
C SER A 43 0.66 -24.20 -10.49
N PRO A 44 0.01 -25.10 -9.73
CA PRO A 44 -1.13 -24.84 -8.84
C PRO A 44 -0.69 -24.07 -7.58
N ALA A 45 -1.58 -23.24 -7.04
CA ALA A 45 -1.32 -22.42 -5.84
C ALA A 45 -2.59 -22.23 -5.00
N ALA A 46 -2.44 -21.90 -3.71
CA ALA A 46 -3.56 -21.71 -2.79
C ALA A 46 -4.30 -20.38 -2.95
N TYR A 47 -3.58 -19.34 -3.38
CA TYR A 47 -4.06 -17.95 -3.30
C TYR A 47 -4.51 -17.42 -4.67
N SER A 48 -5.63 -16.71 -4.66
CA SER A 48 -6.08 -15.85 -5.77
C SER A 48 -6.69 -14.57 -5.20
N LEU A 49 -6.76 -13.51 -5.98
CA LEU A 49 -7.59 -12.35 -5.65
C LEU A 49 -8.93 -12.48 -6.36
N SER A 50 -10.00 -12.03 -5.70
CA SER A 50 -11.30 -11.83 -6.35
C SER A 50 -11.13 -10.92 -7.57
N PRO A 51 -11.71 -11.26 -8.73
CA PRO A 51 -11.56 -10.47 -9.95
C PRO A 51 -12.21 -9.08 -9.83
N THR A 52 -13.11 -8.89 -8.88
CA THR A 52 -13.83 -7.64 -8.65
C THR A 52 -13.18 -6.85 -7.52
N VAL A 53 -12.73 -5.64 -7.83
CA VAL A 53 -12.18 -4.69 -6.86
C VAL A 53 -13.27 -3.79 -6.33
N LYS A 54 -13.32 -3.63 -5.00
CA LYS A 54 -14.24 -2.70 -4.35
C LYS A 54 -13.61 -1.30 -4.28
N SER A 55 -14.18 -0.34 -4.99
CA SER A 55 -13.85 1.08 -4.81
C SER A 55 -14.74 1.68 -3.73
N THR A 56 -14.15 2.31 -2.71
CA THR A 56 -14.88 2.98 -1.62
C THR A 56 -14.89 4.50 -1.76
N GLY A 57 -14.46 5.01 -2.92
CA GLY A 57 -14.26 6.44 -3.17
C GLY A 57 -12.94 6.98 -2.61
N ARG A 58 -12.60 8.22 -2.98
CA ARG A 58 -11.36 8.92 -2.53
C ARG A 58 -10.06 8.17 -2.82
N GLY A 59 -9.98 7.48 -3.96
CA GLY A 59 -8.79 6.72 -4.36
C GLY A 59 -8.54 5.45 -3.53
N LYS A 60 -9.51 4.97 -2.75
CA LYS A 60 -9.39 3.73 -1.97
C LYS A 60 -9.99 2.52 -2.70
N TYR A 61 -9.15 1.51 -2.93
CA TYR A 61 -9.47 0.27 -3.65
C TYR A 61 -9.15 -0.93 -2.76
N CYS A 62 -10.07 -1.88 -2.67
CA CYS A 62 -9.94 -3.06 -1.81
C CYS A 62 -10.07 -4.35 -2.62
N PHE A 63 -9.10 -5.24 -2.43
CA PHE A 63 -8.97 -6.55 -3.06
C PHE A 63 -9.31 -7.61 -2.01
N THR A 64 -10.14 -8.59 -2.39
CA THR A 64 -10.46 -9.73 -1.53
C THR A 64 -9.51 -10.87 -1.85
N LEU A 65 -8.82 -11.39 -0.83
CA LEU A 65 -8.02 -12.60 -0.92
C LEU A 65 -8.94 -13.83 -0.86
N ASN A 66 -8.75 -14.75 -1.80
CA ASN A 66 -9.37 -16.06 -1.80
C ASN A 66 -8.29 -17.12 -1.54
N VAL A 67 -8.50 -17.96 -0.53
CA VAL A 67 -7.66 -19.10 -0.19
C VAL A 67 -8.42 -20.37 -0.56
N ASN A 68 -8.18 -20.86 -1.77
CA ASN A 68 -8.84 -22.06 -2.27
C ASN A 68 -7.84 -22.91 -3.08
N PRO A 69 -7.04 -23.76 -2.39
CA PRO A 69 -6.13 -24.67 -3.07
C PRO A 69 -6.92 -25.63 -3.94
N PRO A 70 -6.54 -25.84 -5.22
CA PRO A 70 -7.27 -26.76 -6.09
C PRO A 70 -7.27 -28.18 -5.52
N PRO A 71 -8.34 -28.97 -5.74
CA PRO A 71 -8.43 -30.34 -5.23
C PRO A 71 -7.21 -31.18 -5.61
N GLY A 72 -6.63 -31.87 -4.62
CA GLY A 72 -5.43 -32.69 -4.83
C GLY A 72 -4.11 -31.91 -4.92
N CYS A 73 -4.11 -30.60 -4.69
CA CYS A 73 -2.89 -29.83 -4.72
C CYS A 73 -2.00 -30.09 -3.49
N ASN A 74 -0.87 -30.76 -3.73
CA ASN A 74 0.10 -31.12 -2.70
C ASN A 74 1.46 -30.41 -2.87
N THR A 75 1.57 -29.48 -3.81
CA THR A 75 2.80 -28.72 -4.06
C THR A 75 3.08 -27.74 -2.92
N PHE A 76 4.32 -27.26 -2.84
CA PHE A 76 4.71 -26.22 -1.88
C PHE A 76 3.80 -24.98 -1.99
N CYS A 77 3.48 -24.51 -3.20
CA CYS A 77 2.64 -23.32 -3.40
C CYS A 77 1.18 -23.44 -2.97
N CYS A 78 0.71 -24.65 -2.65
CA CYS A 78 -0.62 -24.87 -2.06
C CYS A 78 -0.60 -24.89 -0.53
N LYS A 79 0.58 -24.87 0.07
CA LYS A 79 0.79 -24.85 1.52
C LYS A 79 1.61 -23.64 1.99
N ALA A 80 2.14 -22.87 1.04
CA ALA A 80 2.98 -21.71 1.28
C ALA A 80 2.18 -20.58 1.96
N ASP A 81 2.90 -19.65 2.58
CA ASP A 81 2.35 -18.43 3.14
C ASP A 81 2.14 -17.36 2.05
N PHE A 82 1.55 -16.21 2.42
CA PHE A 82 1.39 -15.06 1.55
C PHE A 82 2.01 -13.80 2.18
N ARG A 83 3.25 -13.51 1.79
CA ARG A 83 4.06 -12.46 2.43
C ARG A 83 4.12 -11.15 1.66
N LYS A 84 3.99 -11.21 0.34
CA LYS A 84 4.25 -10.07 -0.54
C LYS A 84 3.30 -10.05 -1.74
N LEU A 85 2.76 -8.88 -2.05
CA LEU A 85 1.91 -8.65 -3.21
C LEU A 85 2.60 -7.63 -4.12
N GLU A 86 2.57 -7.84 -5.42
CA GLU A 86 3.03 -6.86 -6.41
C GLU A 86 1.96 -6.61 -7.46
N PHE A 87 1.83 -5.36 -7.89
CA PHE A 87 1.09 -5.00 -9.09
C PHE A 87 2.04 -4.51 -10.17
N ASN A 88 1.74 -4.84 -11.43
CA ASN A 88 2.39 -4.20 -12.58
C ASN A 88 1.78 -2.82 -12.80
N VAL A 89 2.56 -1.76 -12.64
CA VAL A 89 2.06 -0.38 -12.61
C VAL A 89 2.77 0.52 -13.61
N ASN A 90 2.11 1.61 -13.98
CA ASN A 90 2.64 2.59 -14.91
C ASN A 90 3.76 3.39 -14.22
N PRO A 91 4.95 3.53 -14.83
CA PRO A 91 6.05 4.30 -14.24
C PRO A 91 5.71 5.76 -13.96
N GLU A 92 4.74 6.35 -14.67
CA GLU A 92 4.26 7.72 -14.42
C GLU A 92 3.60 7.89 -13.04
N CYS A 93 3.27 6.79 -12.35
CA CYS A 93 2.69 6.82 -11.01
C CYS A 93 3.75 6.98 -9.91
N ASP A 94 5.00 6.63 -10.19
CA ASP A 94 6.12 6.73 -9.24
C ASP A 94 6.68 8.16 -9.25
N VAL A 95 5.89 9.08 -8.70
CA VAL A 95 6.27 10.50 -8.55
C VAL A 95 6.61 10.81 -7.11
N SER A 96 7.59 11.70 -6.94
CA SER A 96 8.03 12.12 -5.61
C SER A 96 6.88 12.73 -4.80
N GLY A 97 6.66 12.17 -3.62
CA GLY A 97 5.62 12.62 -2.69
C GLY A 97 4.20 12.16 -3.02
N ALA A 98 3.98 11.30 -4.03
CA ALA A 98 2.70 10.62 -4.17
C ALA A 98 2.45 9.73 -2.96
N VAL A 99 1.19 9.66 -2.52
CA VAL A 99 0.81 8.94 -1.31
C VAL A 99 0.15 7.63 -1.70
N VAL A 100 0.79 6.53 -1.33
CA VAL A 100 0.18 5.20 -1.36
C VAL A 100 0.19 4.63 0.05
N LYS A 101 -0.99 4.25 0.54
CA LYS A 101 -1.16 3.59 1.84
C LYS A 101 -1.80 2.23 1.63
N SER A 102 -1.49 1.27 2.51
CA SER A 102 -2.08 -0.05 2.48
C SER A 102 -2.64 -0.47 3.82
N PHE A 103 -3.69 -1.29 3.75
CA PHE A 103 -4.42 -1.81 4.91
C PHE A 103 -4.75 -3.27 4.69
N VAL A 104 -4.75 -4.06 5.75
CA VAL A 104 -5.26 -5.43 5.79
C VAL A 104 -6.38 -5.46 6.81
N ASN A 105 -7.58 -5.85 6.38
CA ASN A 105 -8.79 -5.88 7.20
C ASN A 105 -9.05 -4.53 7.93
N GLY A 106 -8.78 -3.42 7.24
CA GLY A 106 -8.91 -2.06 7.77
C GLY A 106 -7.75 -1.57 8.65
N VAL A 107 -6.81 -2.44 9.02
CA VAL A 107 -5.63 -2.09 9.82
C VAL A 107 -4.48 -1.67 8.92
N PRO A 108 -3.82 -0.52 9.14
CA PRO A 108 -2.64 -0.13 8.36
C PRO A 108 -1.55 -1.19 8.40
N THR A 109 -0.92 -1.48 7.26
CA THR A 109 0.21 -2.41 7.22
C THR A 109 1.43 -1.83 7.94
N THR A 110 2.21 -2.69 8.59
CA THR A 110 3.44 -2.28 9.30
C THR A 110 4.46 -1.65 8.35
N VAL A 111 4.56 -2.16 7.13
CA VAL A 111 5.34 -1.57 6.06
C VAL A 111 4.41 -1.05 5.00
N GLY A 112 4.57 0.24 4.67
CA GLY A 112 3.80 0.88 3.61
C GLY A 112 4.14 0.29 2.23
N PRO A 113 3.24 0.45 1.26
CA PRO A 113 3.50 0.03 -0.10
C PRO A 113 4.53 0.96 -0.73
N ALA A 114 5.33 0.43 -1.66
CA ALA A 114 6.40 1.18 -2.31
C ALA A 114 6.41 0.92 -3.82
N PHE A 115 6.72 1.95 -4.59
CA PHE A 115 7.08 1.79 -5.99
C PHE A 115 8.53 1.34 -6.09
N ASP A 116 8.79 0.29 -6.85
CA ASP A 116 10.14 -0.24 -7.05
C ASP A 116 10.40 -0.56 -8.52
N GLU A 117 11.68 -0.56 -8.87
CA GLU A 117 12.15 -1.08 -10.15
C GLU A 117 12.45 -2.58 -9.99
N PRO A 118 11.73 -3.46 -10.70
CA PRO A 118 12.02 -4.88 -10.67
C PRO A 118 13.40 -5.12 -11.31
N TYR A 119 14.37 -5.59 -10.52
CA TYR A 119 15.75 -5.84 -10.96
C TYR A 119 15.84 -6.73 -12.22
N GLN A 120 14.97 -7.74 -12.32
CA GLN A 120 14.96 -8.66 -13.46
C GLN A 120 13.91 -8.33 -14.52
N GLY A 121 13.16 -7.23 -14.31
CA GLY A 121 12.18 -6.74 -15.29
C GLY A 121 12.83 -5.96 -16.42
N PRO A 122 12.06 -5.59 -17.45
CA PRO A 122 12.54 -4.74 -18.53
C PRO A 122 12.81 -3.33 -18.04
N VAL A 123 13.73 -2.63 -18.71
CA VAL A 123 14.08 -1.24 -18.40
C VAL A 123 12.83 -0.35 -18.45
N GLY A 124 12.63 0.44 -17.40
CA GLY A 124 11.48 1.34 -17.24
C GLY A 124 10.23 0.68 -16.64
N ALA A 125 10.24 -0.64 -16.39
CA ALA A 125 9.14 -1.28 -15.66
C ALA A 125 9.10 -0.76 -14.22
N LYS A 126 7.89 -0.61 -13.68
CA LYS A 126 7.64 -0.32 -12.28
C LYS A 126 6.65 -1.30 -11.68
N ILE A 127 6.86 -1.62 -10.42
CA ILE A 127 5.92 -2.40 -9.62
C ILE A 127 5.44 -1.58 -8.43
N LEU A 128 4.22 -1.82 -7.98
CA LEU A 128 3.77 -1.41 -6.65
C LEU A 128 3.83 -2.61 -5.72
N ARG A 129 4.78 -2.60 -4.78
CA ARG A 129 5.07 -3.70 -3.86
C ARG A 129 4.45 -3.47 -2.48
N PHE A 130 3.90 -4.54 -1.93
CA PHE A 130 3.41 -4.66 -0.57
C PHE A 130 4.20 -5.77 0.09
N THR A 131 4.78 -5.53 1.26
CA THR A 131 5.55 -6.53 1.99
C THR A 131 5.08 -6.67 3.41
N GLN A 132 5.36 -7.83 4.00
CA GLN A 132 5.02 -8.13 5.39
C GLN A 132 3.51 -8.04 5.62
N LEU A 133 2.73 -8.57 4.67
CA LEU A 133 1.27 -8.64 4.80
C LEU A 133 0.83 -9.57 5.93
N GLY A 134 1.64 -10.58 6.25
CA GLY A 134 1.38 -11.51 7.35
C GLY A 134 0.16 -12.40 7.12
N LEU A 135 -0.21 -12.64 5.86
CA LEU A 135 -1.36 -13.45 5.47
C LEU A 135 -0.93 -14.89 5.19
N GLY A 136 -1.86 -15.83 5.37
CA GLY A 136 -1.63 -17.24 5.12
C GLY A 136 -2.92 -18.00 4.82
N LEU A 137 -2.86 -19.32 4.98
CA LEU A 137 -3.95 -20.23 4.59
C LEU A 137 -5.23 -20.06 5.43
N GLY A 138 -5.15 -19.36 6.57
CA GLY A 138 -6.29 -19.08 7.44
C GLY A 138 -7.02 -17.78 7.12
N ASP A 139 -6.51 -16.97 6.19
CA ASP A 139 -6.97 -15.60 5.94
C ASP A 139 -7.89 -15.49 4.72
N ASP A 140 -8.71 -16.52 4.47
CA ASP A 140 -9.71 -16.46 3.40
C ASP A 140 -10.67 -15.29 3.62
N ASN A 141 -11.00 -14.59 2.54
CA ASN A 141 -11.77 -13.35 2.52
C ASN A 141 -11.08 -12.14 3.18
N ALA A 142 -9.78 -12.19 3.49
CA ALA A 142 -9.06 -11.02 3.95
C ALA A 142 -9.14 -9.88 2.91
N GLU A 143 -9.39 -8.67 3.38
CA GLU A 143 -9.51 -7.47 2.55
C GLU A 143 -8.19 -6.69 2.58
N ILE A 144 -7.52 -6.62 1.43
CA ILE A 144 -6.28 -5.87 1.23
C ILE A 144 -6.65 -4.58 0.51
N CYS A 145 -6.51 -3.44 1.17
CA CYS A 145 -6.86 -2.15 0.58
C CYS A 145 -5.64 -1.30 0.28
N ILE A 146 -5.73 -0.51 -0.79
CA ILE A 146 -4.84 0.59 -1.13
C ILE A 146 -5.58 1.91 -1.05
N SER A 147 -4.88 2.99 -0.71
CA SER A 147 -5.37 4.35 -0.89
C SER A 147 -4.35 5.13 -1.68
N LEU A 148 -4.81 5.67 -2.80
CA LEU A 148 -4.04 6.46 -3.76
C LEU A 148 -4.39 7.92 -3.59
N ALA A 149 -3.37 8.77 -3.44
CA ALA A 149 -3.52 10.21 -3.46
C ALA A 149 -2.35 10.86 -4.20
N PRO A 150 -2.61 11.96 -4.93
CA PRO A 150 -1.57 12.64 -5.67
C PRO A 150 -0.58 13.30 -4.70
N ASN A 151 0.57 13.68 -5.22
CA ASN A 151 1.49 14.53 -4.49
C ASN A 151 0.91 15.95 -4.33
N LYS A 152 1.64 16.83 -3.63
CA LYS A 152 1.24 18.23 -3.41
C LYS A 152 1.08 19.06 -4.70
N PHE A 153 1.61 18.57 -5.83
CA PHE A 153 1.54 19.21 -7.14
C PHE A 153 0.39 18.65 -8.00
N GLY A 154 -0.40 17.70 -7.48
CA GLY A 154 -1.47 17.05 -8.23
C GLY A 154 -1.02 15.92 -9.15
N GLU A 155 0.24 15.49 -9.04
CA GLU A 155 0.82 14.42 -9.85
C GLU A 155 0.67 13.05 -9.16
N GLY A 156 0.66 11.99 -9.96
CA GLY A 156 0.55 10.62 -9.49
C GLY A 156 -0.83 10.00 -9.76
N CYS A 157 -0.88 8.68 -9.70
CA CYS A 157 -2.06 7.93 -10.08
C CYS A 157 -3.06 7.87 -8.92
N THR A 158 -4.30 8.31 -9.18
CA THR A 158 -5.39 8.32 -8.20
C THR A 158 -6.46 7.25 -8.48
N THR A 159 -6.36 6.60 -9.64
CA THR A 159 -7.26 5.52 -10.09
C THR A 159 -6.49 4.28 -10.49
N LEU A 160 -7.15 3.12 -10.48
CA LEU A 160 -6.56 1.87 -10.97
C LEU A 160 -6.31 1.90 -12.48
N GLU A 161 -7.17 2.60 -13.22
CA GLU A 161 -7.04 2.84 -14.65
C GLU A 161 -5.75 3.57 -15.00
N ALA A 162 -5.34 4.55 -14.18
CA ALA A 162 -4.07 5.23 -14.34
C ALA A 162 -2.90 4.42 -13.75
N LEU A 163 -3.14 3.73 -12.63
CA LEU A 163 -2.11 3.01 -11.90
C LEU A 163 -1.59 1.78 -12.64
N CYS A 164 -2.48 0.97 -13.18
CA CYS A 164 -2.14 -0.39 -13.61
C CYS A 164 -1.77 -0.46 -15.09
N VAL A 165 -0.74 -1.26 -15.40
CA VAL A 165 -0.45 -1.66 -16.78
C VAL A 165 -1.29 -2.89 -17.10
N PRO A 166 -2.32 -2.77 -17.96
CA PRO A 166 -3.21 -3.89 -18.25
C PRO A 166 -2.48 -5.01 -19.01
N PRO A 167 -2.79 -6.29 -18.73
CA PRO A 167 -2.32 -7.39 -19.55
C PRO A 167 -2.70 -7.18 -21.03
N LYS A 168 -1.90 -7.75 -21.95
CA LYS A 168 -2.19 -7.65 -23.38
C LYS A 168 -3.59 -8.18 -23.69
N GLY A 169 -4.41 -7.33 -24.33
CA GLY A 169 -5.79 -7.65 -24.70
C GLY A 169 -6.84 -7.36 -23.62
N MET A 170 -6.44 -6.84 -22.45
CA MET A 170 -7.36 -6.42 -21.40
C MET A 170 -7.64 -4.90 -21.47
N ALA A 171 -8.80 -4.49 -20.96
CA ALA A 171 -9.18 -3.08 -20.89
C ALA A 171 -8.30 -2.30 -19.89
N PRO A 172 -8.16 -0.98 -20.05
CA PRO A 172 -7.58 -0.11 -19.02
C PRO A 172 -8.27 -0.30 -17.66
N GLY A 173 -7.50 -0.24 -16.56
CA GLY A 173 -8.03 -0.49 -15.20
C GLY A 173 -7.90 -1.91 -14.70
N VAL A 174 -7.66 -2.88 -15.61
CA VAL A 174 -7.33 -4.25 -15.20
C VAL A 174 -5.90 -4.28 -14.66
N CYS A 175 -5.75 -4.66 -13.40
CA CYS A 175 -4.46 -4.81 -12.75
C CYS A 175 -4.01 -6.27 -12.75
N SER A 176 -2.75 -6.49 -13.15
CA SER A 176 -2.07 -7.77 -12.91
C SER A 176 -1.49 -7.75 -11.50
N ALA A 177 -1.83 -8.74 -10.69
CA ALA A 177 -1.39 -8.87 -9.30
C ALA A 177 -0.68 -10.21 -9.10
N ALA A 178 0.54 -10.20 -8.55
CA ALA A 178 1.29 -11.42 -8.23
C ALA A 178 1.46 -11.56 -6.71
N MET A 179 1.10 -12.72 -6.18
CA MET A 179 1.18 -13.02 -4.74
C MET A 179 2.34 -13.95 -4.44
N PHE A 180 3.27 -13.51 -3.60
CA PHE A 180 4.51 -14.20 -3.28
C PHE A 180 4.51 -14.76 -1.87
N ASP A 181 5.06 -15.97 -1.76
CA ASP A 181 5.39 -16.59 -0.48
C ASP A 181 6.71 -16.03 0.08
N SER A 182 7.07 -16.46 1.30
CA SER A 182 8.30 -16.01 1.95
C SER A 182 9.59 -16.36 1.19
N SER A 183 9.60 -17.44 0.42
CA SER A 183 10.75 -17.87 -0.38
C SER A 183 10.80 -17.26 -1.79
N MET A 184 9.78 -16.49 -2.19
CA MET A 184 9.60 -15.97 -3.55
C MET A 184 9.49 -17.07 -4.64
N GLY A 185 9.31 -18.32 -4.25
CA GLY A 185 9.21 -19.47 -5.16
C GLY A 185 7.83 -19.64 -5.79
N CYS A 186 6.79 -19.08 -5.18
CA CYS A 186 5.40 -19.08 -5.62
C CYS A 186 4.98 -17.67 -6.01
N CYS A 187 4.24 -17.56 -7.11
CA CYS A 187 3.74 -16.27 -7.62
C CYS A 187 2.46 -16.41 -8.44
N PRO A 188 1.38 -17.03 -7.92
CA PRO A 188 0.09 -17.00 -8.60
C PRO A 188 -0.28 -15.57 -9.00
N ILE A 189 -0.86 -15.45 -10.20
CA ILE A 189 -1.24 -14.17 -10.79
C ILE A 189 -2.76 -14.09 -10.82
N SER A 190 -3.30 -12.96 -10.38
CA SER A 190 -4.71 -12.61 -10.54
C SER A 190 -4.85 -11.36 -11.40
N ASN A 191 -5.89 -11.32 -12.23
CA ASN A 191 -6.29 -10.12 -12.95
C ASN A 191 -7.52 -9.56 -12.25
N VAL A 192 -7.40 -8.33 -11.74
CA VAL A 192 -8.46 -7.68 -10.96
C VAL A 192 -8.89 -6.39 -11.63
N ASN A 193 -10.16 -6.06 -11.55
CA ASN A 193 -10.70 -4.85 -12.14
C ASN A 193 -11.79 -4.24 -11.25
N VAL A 194 -11.90 -2.91 -11.26
CA VAL A 194 -13.10 -2.26 -10.76
C VAL A 194 -14.24 -2.56 -11.73
N PRO A 195 -15.38 -3.09 -11.25
CA PRO A 195 -16.53 -3.27 -12.12
C PRO A 195 -16.93 -1.91 -12.66
N SER A 196 -17.07 -1.80 -13.99
CA SER A 196 -17.55 -0.57 -14.60
C SER A 196 -18.88 -0.20 -13.96
N PRO A 197 -19.11 1.08 -13.62
CA PRO A 197 -20.42 1.49 -13.13
C PRO A 197 -21.47 1.05 -14.15
N PRO A 198 -22.65 0.57 -13.70
CA PRO A 198 -23.71 0.22 -14.63
C PRO A 198 -23.95 1.41 -15.55
N PRO A 199 -24.09 1.20 -16.87
CA PRO A 199 -24.37 2.29 -17.79
C PRO A 199 -25.58 3.08 -17.27
N PRO A 200 -25.57 4.43 -17.38
CA PRO A 200 -26.71 5.22 -16.95
C PRO A 200 -27.98 4.69 -17.61
N PRO A 201 -29.11 4.67 -16.90
CA PRO A 201 -30.37 4.22 -17.50
C PRO A 201 -30.60 5.04 -18.78
N PRO A 202 -31.10 4.41 -19.86
CA PRO A 202 -31.39 5.13 -21.09
C PRO A 202 -32.31 6.32 -20.77
N PRO A 203 -32.10 7.49 -21.41
CA PRO A 203 -32.98 8.63 -21.21
C PRO A 203 -34.43 8.20 -21.42
N SER A 204 -35.32 8.65 -20.54
CA SER A 204 -36.76 8.36 -20.65
C SER A 204 -37.24 8.74 -22.05
N PRO A 205 -38.06 7.91 -22.71
CA PRO A 205 -38.59 8.25 -24.02
C PRO A 205 -39.32 9.59 -23.95
N PRO A 206 -39.22 10.44 -24.99
CA PRO A 206 -39.95 11.70 -25.03
C PRO A 206 -41.46 11.42 -24.84
N PRO A 207 -42.20 12.30 -24.14
CA PRO A 207 -43.63 12.13 -23.99
C PRO A 207 -44.30 11.99 -25.36
N PRO A 208 -45.33 11.14 -25.49
CA PRO A 208 -46.04 10.99 -26.75
C PRO A 208 -46.55 12.35 -27.23
N PRO A 209 -46.52 12.62 -28.54
CA PRO A 209 -47.07 13.86 -29.08
C PRO A 209 -48.53 13.99 -28.65
N PRO A 210 -49.01 15.20 -28.36
CA PRO A 210 -50.40 15.42 -27.99
C PRO A 210 -51.32 14.82 -29.08
N PRO A 211 -52.45 14.21 -28.69
CA PRO A 211 -53.39 13.67 -29.64
C PRO A 211 -53.79 14.77 -30.64
N ARG A 212 -53.81 14.42 -31.93
CA ARG A 212 -54.26 15.34 -32.97
C ARG A 212 -55.66 15.84 -32.60
N PRO A 213 -55.93 17.16 -32.73
CA PRO A 213 -57.28 17.66 -32.52
C PRO A 213 -58.25 16.92 -33.45
N PRO A 214 -59.47 16.63 -32.98
CA PRO A 214 -60.48 15.99 -33.81
C PRO A 214 -60.74 16.86 -35.05
N PRO A 215 -61.08 16.25 -36.20
CA PRO A 215 -61.46 17.00 -37.38
C PRO A 215 -62.61 17.96 -37.04
N PRO A 216 -62.63 19.18 -37.61
CA PRO A 216 -63.73 20.11 -37.38
C PRO A 216 -65.05 19.44 -37.75
N SER A 217 -66.05 19.59 -36.87
CA SER A 217 -67.40 19.13 -37.16
C SER A 217 -67.93 19.81 -38.44
N PRO A 218 -68.72 19.10 -39.26
CA PRO A 218 -69.35 19.71 -40.41
C PRO A 218 -70.22 20.90 -39.98
N PRO A 219 -70.30 21.98 -40.79
CA PRO A 219 -71.07 23.16 -40.43
C PRO A 219 -72.55 22.81 -40.23
N PRO A 220 -73.21 23.34 -39.19
CA PRO A 220 -74.64 23.13 -38.98
C PRO A 220 -75.45 23.80 -40.10
N PRO A 221 -76.66 23.28 -40.41
CA PRO A 221 -77.57 23.93 -41.35
C PRO A 221 -77.93 25.35 -40.87
N PRO A 222 -78.19 26.28 -41.80
CA PRO A 222 -78.43 27.67 -41.46
C PRO A 222 -79.69 27.81 -40.58
N PRO A 223 -79.62 28.59 -39.49
CA PRO A 223 -80.77 28.82 -38.63
C PRO A 223 -81.81 29.73 -39.31
N PRO A 224 -83.10 29.59 -38.99
CA PRO A 224 -84.12 30.56 -39.36
C PRO A 224 -83.85 31.91 -38.68
N SER A 225 -84.26 32.99 -39.35
CA SER A 225 -83.99 34.37 -38.98
C SER A 225 -84.47 34.72 -37.55
N PRO A 226 -83.64 35.37 -36.72
CA PRO A 226 -83.99 35.67 -35.35
C PRO A 226 -84.90 36.92 -35.21
N PRO A 227 -85.76 36.97 -34.17
CA PRO A 227 -86.47 38.18 -33.74
C PRO A 227 -85.53 39.22 -33.10
N PRO A 228 -85.97 40.49 -32.96
CA PRO A 228 -85.10 41.60 -32.53
C PRO A 228 -84.56 41.44 -31.09
N PRO A 229 -83.38 42.01 -30.81
CA PRO A 229 -82.61 41.72 -29.60
C PRO A 229 -83.18 42.42 -28.34
N SER A 230 -83.07 41.71 -27.22
CA SER A 230 -83.26 42.24 -25.87
C SER A 230 -81.96 42.86 -25.32
N PRO A 231 -82.03 43.83 -24.39
CA PRO A 231 -80.87 44.58 -23.92
C PRO A 231 -79.89 43.72 -23.09
N PRO A 232 -78.59 44.07 -23.06
CA PRO A 232 -77.57 43.28 -22.37
C PRO A 232 -77.65 43.42 -20.84
N PRO A 233 -77.34 42.36 -20.08
CA PRO A 233 -77.22 42.42 -18.63
C PRO A 233 -75.93 43.14 -18.19
N PRO A 234 -75.89 43.70 -16.96
CA PRO A 234 -74.74 44.44 -16.46
C PRO A 234 -73.55 43.52 -16.11
N SER A 235 -72.34 44.03 -16.34
CA SER A 235 -71.08 43.34 -16.12
C SER A 235 -70.83 43.00 -14.64
N PRO A 236 -70.23 41.83 -14.34
CA PRO A 236 -69.84 41.48 -12.97
C PRO A 236 -68.64 42.29 -12.47
N PRO A 237 -68.51 42.48 -11.14
CA PRO A 237 -67.41 43.24 -10.54
C PRO A 237 -66.07 42.48 -10.62
N PRO A 238 -64.94 43.20 -10.64
CA PRO A 238 -63.60 42.62 -10.72
C PRO A 238 -63.21 41.87 -9.42
N PRO A 239 -62.37 40.82 -9.53
CA PRO A 239 -61.91 40.06 -8.38
C PRO A 239 -60.93 40.87 -7.49
N PRO A 240 -60.86 40.56 -6.18
CA PRO A 240 -59.97 41.23 -5.24
C PRO A 240 -58.48 40.92 -5.52
N PRO A 241 -57.57 41.83 -5.15
CA PRO A 241 -56.13 41.62 -5.34
C PRO A 241 -55.58 40.50 -4.43
N PRO A 242 -54.58 39.74 -4.89
CA PRO A 242 -53.96 38.68 -4.09
C PRO A 242 -53.19 39.25 -2.90
N SER A 243 -53.24 38.51 -1.78
CA SER A 243 -52.55 38.85 -0.54
C SER A 243 -51.02 38.83 -0.68
N PRO A 244 -50.29 39.70 0.02
CA PRO A 244 -48.82 39.73 -0.04
C PRO A 244 -48.20 38.47 0.57
N PRO A 245 -47.04 38.04 0.07
CA PRO A 245 -46.33 36.89 0.61
C PRO A 245 -45.83 37.15 2.04
N PRO A 246 -45.74 36.11 2.88
CA PRO A 246 -45.23 36.24 4.24
C PRO A 246 -43.74 36.67 4.25
N PRO A 247 -43.29 37.41 5.27
CA PRO A 247 -41.90 37.83 5.39
C PRO A 247 -40.98 36.62 5.58
N SER A 248 -39.82 36.68 4.93
CA SER A 248 -38.77 35.66 5.03
C SER A 248 -38.28 35.49 6.47
N PRO A 249 -38.00 34.25 6.92
CA PRO A 249 -37.44 34.02 8.25
C PRO A 249 -36.04 34.62 8.38
N PRO A 250 -35.64 35.05 9.59
CA PRO A 250 -34.30 35.58 9.84
C PRO A 250 -33.24 34.50 9.60
N PRO A 251 -32.02 34.88 9.18
CA PRO A 251 -30.93 33.94 8.99
C PRO A 251 -30.56 33.26 10.32
N PRO A 252 -30.17 31.97 10.29
CA PRO A 252 -29.72 31.26 11.47
C PRO A 252 -28.45 31.90 12.04
N SER A 253 -28.37 31.98 13.37
CA SER A 253 -27.20 32.47 14.09
C SER A 253 -25.96 31.62 13.78
N PRO A 254 -24.76 32.21 13.67
CA PRO A 254 -23.54 31.47 13.44
C PRO A 254 -23.27 30.50 14.62
N PRO A 255 -22.69 29.32 14.34
CA PRO A 255 -22.33 28.37 15.38
C PRO A 255 -21.25 28.97 16.30
N PRO A 256 -21.23 28.60 17.60
CA PRO A 256 -20.21 29.04 18.52
C PRO A 256 -18.81 28.58 18.07
N PRO A 257 -17.76 29.37 18.37
CA PRO A 257 -16.39 28.97 18.05
C PRO A 257 -16.02 27.67 18.76
N SER A 258 -15.37 26.77 18.03
CA SER A 258 -14.87 25.51 18.56
C SER A 258 -13.89 25.75 19.73
N PRO A 259 -13.93 24.94 20.79
CA PRO A 259 -12.98 25.05 21.89
C PRO A 259 -11.55 24.81 21.41
N PRO A 260 -10.54 25.42 22.05
CA PRO A 260 -9.14 25.18 21.72
C PRO A 260 -8.79 23.71 21.93
N PRO A 261 -7.88 23.14 21.11
CA PRO A 261 -7.45 21.77 21.27
C PRO A 261 -6.77 21.57 22.64
N PRO A 262 -6.93 20.38 23.27
CA PRO A 262 -6.26 20.08 24.53
C PRO A 262 -4.74 20.12 24.34
N SER A 263 -4.04 20.63 25.36
CA SER A 263 -2.58 20.68 25.38
C SER A 263 -1.99 19.27 25.24
N PRO A 264 -0.89 19.10 24.48
CA PRO A 264 -0.23 17.81 24.34
C PRO A 264 0.26 17.29 25.71
N PRO A 265 0.25 15.97 25.92
CA PRO A 265 0.78 15.37 27.14
C PRO A 265 2.28 15.66 27.28
N PRO A 266 2.80 15.75 28.51
CA PRO A 266 4.22 15.94 28.76
C PRO A 266 5.04 14.78 28.18
N PRO A 267 6.29 15.03 27.73
CA PRO A 267 7.16 13.98 27.21
C PRO A 267 7.44 12.91 28.29
N PRO A 268 7.61 11.64 27.90
CA PRO A 268 7.97 10.57 28.83
C PRO A 268 9.35 10.84 29.47
N PRO A 269 9.56 10.38 30.71
CA PRO A 269 10.86 10.49 31.36
C PRO A 269 11.94 9.71 30.57
N PRO A 270 13.21 10.15 30.63
CA PRO A 270 14.31 9.47 29.97
C PRO A 270 14.48 8.04 30.51
N SER A 271 14.77 7.10 29.60
CA SER A 271 15.04 5.70 29.95
C SER A 271 16.24 5.57 30.89
N PRO A 272 16.22 4.64 31.85
CA PRO A 272 17.36 4.39 32.73
C PRO A 272 18.58 3.89 31.95
N PRO A 273 19.81 4.16 32.43
CA PRO A 273 21.03 3.68 31.80
C PRO A 273 21.10 2.14 31.78
N PRO A 274 21.74 1.54 30.78
CA PRO A 274 21.92 0.09 30.70
C PRO A 274 22.77 -0.43 31.87
N PRO A 275 22.55 -1.67 32.33
CA PRO A 275 23.33 -2.29 33.39
C PRO A 275 24.80 -2.49 32.96
N PRO A 276 25.75 -2.46 33.90
CA PRO A 276 27.15 -2.69 33.62
C PRO A 276 27.38 -4.13 33.10
N PRO A 277 28.39 -4.34 32.24
CA PRO A 277 28.72 -5.67 31.72
C PRO A 277 29.20 -6.60 32.85
N PRO A 278 28.96 -7.92 32.73
CA PRO A 278 29.39 -8.91 33.71
C PRO A 278 30.93 -8.98 33.80
N SER A 279 31.44 -9.22 35.00
CA SER A 279 32.87 -9.35 35.26
C SER A 279 33.47 -10.59 34.56
N PRO A 280 34.73 -10.51 34.08
CA PRO A 280 35.38 -11.65 33.45
C PRO A 280 35.62 -12.79 34.44
N PRO A 281 35.59 -14.05 33.97
CA PRO A 281 35.84 -15.22 34.82
C PRO A 281 37.31 -15.30 35.27
N PRO A 282 37.58 -15.92 36.44
CA PRO A 282 38.93 -16.08 36.97
C PRO A 282 39.78 -17.03 36.10
N PRO A 283 41.12 -16.81 36.03
CA PRO A 283 42.01 -17.67 35.27
C PRO A 283 42.11 -19.08 35.87
N ALA A 284 42.13 -20.09 35.01
CA ALA A 284 42.27 -21.49 35.36
C ALA A 284 43.68 -21.82 35.90
N PRO A 285 43.83 -22.84 36.78
CA PRO A 285 45.12 -23.21 37.35
C PRO A 285 46.02 -23.95 36.34
N THR A 286 47.25 -23.47 36.21
CA THR A 286 48.33 -24.08 35.43
C THR A 286 48.88 -25.31 36.13
N ILE A 287 48.67 -26.51 35.56
CA ILE A 287 49.39 -27.73 35.98
C ILE A 287 50.67 -27.86 35.16
N ALA A 288 51.81 -27.83 35.85
CA ALA A 288 53.13 -28.08 35.30
C ALA A 288 53.29 -29.57 34.94
N ALA A 289 53.51 -29.87 33.66
CA ALA A 289 53.94 -31.18 33.21
C ALA A 289 55.47 -31.22 33.10
N ALA A 290 56.07 -32.14 33.86
CA ALA A 290 57.50 -32.40 33.93
C ALA A 290 58.03 -33.01 32.62
N ALA A 291 59.30 -32.69 32.36
CA ALA A 291 60.06 -33.03 31.17
C ALA A 291 60.48 -34.51 31.08
N SER A 292 60.75 -34.97 29.86
CA SER A 292 61.88 -35.84 29.53
C SER A 292 62.23 -35.74 28.02
N PRO A 293 63.49 -36.01 27.60
CA PRO A 293 64.13 -35.25 26.52
C PRO A 293 64.47 -36.02 25.22
N ALA A 294 64.66 -35.21 24.18
CA ALA A 294 65.68 -35.23 23.11
C ALA A 294 65.91 -36.45 22.19
N VAL A 295 65.73 -36.21 20.88
CA VAL A 295 66.72 -36.40 19.78
C VAL A 295 66.26 -35.50 18.60
N SER A 296 66.93 -34.37 18.27
CA SER A 296 67.98 -34.14 17.24
C SER A 296 67.68 -34.77 15.86
N ALA A 297 67.78 -34.15 14.67
CA ALA A 297 68.25 -32.86 14.14
C ALA A 297 67.74 -32.76 12.66
N SER A 298 67.10 -31.67 12.22
CA SER A 298 67.66 -30.57 11.40
C SER A 298 67.55 -30.77 9.85
N PRO A 299 67.81 -29.77 8.97
CA PRO A 299 66.75 -28.93 8.38
C PRO A 299 66.93 -28.67 6.86
N VAL A 300 65.99 -27.99 6.19
CA VAL A 300 66.33 -27.05 5.09
C VAL A 300 65.28 -25.98 4.89
N ALA A 301 65.77 -24.81 4.51
CA ALA A 301 65.18 -23.49 4.60
C ALA A 301 64.43 -23.05 3.33
N SER A 302 63.52 -22.10 3.57
CA SER A 302 63.14 -20.91 2.79
C SER A 302 63.67 -20.75 1.35
N ALA A 303 62.75 -20.48 0.41
CA ALA A 303 62.89 -19.35 -0.53
C ALA A 303 61.55 -19.01 -1.23
N THR A 304 61.10 -17.79 -0.97
CA THR A 304 60.49 -16.76 -1.85
C THR A 304 60.74 -17.01 -3.37
N ILE A 305 59.93 -16.67 -4.38
CA ILE A 305 59.40 -15.35 -4.80
C ILE A 305 58.35 -15.56 -5.92
N ALA A 306 57.36 -14.67 -5.87
CA ALA A 306 56.41 -14.15 -6.87
C ALA A 306 56.45 -14.49 -8.37
N ALA A 307 55.28 -14.21 -8.96
CA ALA A 307 55.02 -13.72 -10.33
C ALA A 307 55.18 -14.80 -11.43
N THR A 308 54.33 -14.94 -12.44
CA THR A 308 53.41 -14.02 -13.10
C THR A 308 52.58 -14.81 -14.13
N ALA A 309 51.40 -14.25 -14.48
CA ALA A 309 50.78 -14.26 -15.81
C ALA A 309 50.50 -15.59 -16.56
N SER A 310 49.21 -15.89 -16.65
CA SER A 310 48.42 -16.11 -17.88
C SER A 310 49.02 -16.82 -19.09
N ALA A 311 48.49 -18.02 -19.39
CA ALA A 311 48.08 -18.48 -20.73
C ALA A 311 47.30 -19.80 -20.53
N ALA A 312 45.98 -19.84 -20.69
CA ALA A 312 45.26 -20.09 -21.94
C ALA A 312 45.26 -21.59 -22.36
N ILE A 313 44.03 -22.14 -22.39
CA ILE A 313 43.47 -23.23 -23.23
C ILE A 313 44.18 -24.59 -23.35
N ALA A 314 43.51 -25.66 -22.88
CA ALA A 314 42.90 -26.69 -23.73
C ALA A 314 42.46 -27.95 -22.93
N SER A 315 41.18 -28.28 -23.08
CA SER A 315 40.62 -29.62 -23.35
C SER A 315 40.89 -30.83 -22.43
N ALA A 316 39.76 -31.35 -21.93
CA ALA A 316 39.39 -32.78 -21.82
C ALA A 316 40.22 -33.70 -20.90
N ALA A 317 39.58 -34.26 -19.88
CA ALA A 317 38.96 -35.58 -19.95
C ALA A 317 38.43 -36.02 -18.58
N ALA A 318 37.44 -36.90 -18.62
CA ALA A 318 36.69 -37.44 -17.49
C ALA A 318 37.56 -38.11 -16.42
N ALA A 319 37.18 -37.93 -15.15
CA ALA A 319 37.41 -38.93 -14.12
C ALA A 319 36.32 -38.85 -13.05
N THR A 320 35.47 -39.86 -13.08
CA THR A 320 34.47 -40.25 -12.10
C THR A 320 35.07 -40.28 -10.69
N ILE A 321 34.54 -39.50 -9.74
CA ILE A 321 34.90 -39.61 -8.33
C ILE A 321 33.79 -40.37 -7.62
N SER A 322 34.06 -41.65 -7.36
CA SER A 322 33.34 -42.45 -6.38
C SER A 322 33.76 -42.04 -4.98
N SER A 323 32.77 -42.00 -4.09
CA SER A 323 32.76 -41.55 -2.69
C SER A 323 33.88 -42.09 -1.79
N PRO A 324 34.08 -41.44 -0.65
CA PRO A 324 34.02 -42.18 0.60
C PRO A 324 32.90 -41.69 1.52
N THR A 325 32.11 -42.66 1.96
CA THR A 325 31.07 -42.58 2.99
C THR A 325 31.67 -42.16 4.33
N VAL A 326 31.22 -41.04 4.89
CA VAL A 326 31.46 -40.69 6.30
C VAL A 326 30.18 -40.97 7.08
N THR A 327 30.23 -42.04 7.86
CA THR A 327 29.23 -42.43 8.85
C THR A 327 29.16 -41.35 9.93
N SER A 328 28.03 -40.63 10.00
CA SER A 328 27.76 -39.69 11.09
C SER A 328 26.84 -40.35 12.11
N THR A 329 27.42 -40.67 13.27
CA THR A 329 26.74 -41.22 14.44
C THR A 329 25.82 -40.15 15.03
N ALA A 330 24.50 -40.37 14.96
CA ALA A 330 23.51 -39.53 15.62
C ALA A 330 23.55 -39.75 17.14
N ILE A 331 23.90 -38.71 17.89
CA ILE A 331 23.72 -38.66 19.34
C ILE A 331 22.39 -37.95 19.59
N ALA A 332 21.35 -38.72 19.91
CA ALA A 332 20.05 -38.18 20.31
C ALA A 332 20.18 -37.53 21.70
N THR A 333 20.08 -36.20 21.76
CA THR A 333 19.86 -35.47 23.02
C THR A 333 18.39 -35.11 23.10
N THR A 334 17.65 -35.83 23.94
CA THR A 334 16.29 -35.49 24.36
C THR A 334 16.33 -34.25 25.24
N ALA A 335 15.95 -33.09 24.71
CA ALA A 335 15.62 -31.91 25.50
C ALA A 335 14.10 -31.88 25.73
N ALA A 336 13.67 -32.19 26.95
CA ALA A 336 12.30 -31.99 27.40
C ALA A 336 12.05 -30.48 27.58
N SER A 337 11.25 -29.89 26.69
CA SER A 337 10.74 -28.51 26.85
C SER A 337 9.49 -28.53 27.71
N THR A 338 9.63 -28.22 28.99
CA THR A 338 8.52 -27.83 29.86
C THR A 338 8.12 -26.39 29.52
N PHE A 339 6.97 -26.23 28.87
CA PHE A 339 6.30 -24.93 28.69
C PHE A 339 5.72 -24.44 30.03
N PRO A 340 5.91 -23.16 30.42
CA PRO A 340 5.12 -22.58 31.51
C PRO A 340 3.65 -22.35 31.05
N PRO A 341 2.66 -22.52 31.93
CA PRO A 341 1.25 -22.30 31.59
C PRO A 341 0.95 -20.82 31.33
N PRO A 342 -0.05 -20.51 30.47
CA PRO A 342 -0.43 -19.14 30.16
C PRO A 342 -1.03 -18.41 31.38
N PRO A 343 -0.87 -17.07 31.47
CA PRO A 343 -1.46 -16.28 32.55
C PRO A 343 -3.00 -16.27 32.48
N PRO A 344 -3.70 -16.17 33.63
CA PRO A 344 -5.15 -16.14 33.67
C PRO A 344 -5.72 -14.86 33.03
N PRO A 345 -6.93 -14.93 32.43
CA PRO A 345 -7.57 -13.78 31.81
C PRO A 345 -7.92 -12.70 32.85
N PRO A 346 -7.89 -11.40 32.46
CA PRO A 346 -8.29 -10.31 33.34
C PRO A 346 -9.78 -10.41 33.71
N PRO A 347 -10.17 -9.97 34.92
CA PRO A 347 -11.56 -10.05 35.37
C PRO A 347 -12.47 -9.19 34.47
N THR A 348 -13.52 -9.82 33.96
CA THR A 348 -14.62 -9.20 33.22
C THR A 348 -15.43 -8.32 34.17
N ILE A 349 -15.18 -7.00 34.11
CA ILE A 349 -16.03 -6.02 34.77
C ILE A 349 -17.27 -5.83 33.90
N SER A 350 -18.40 -6.38 34.37
CA SER A 350 -19.72 -6.12 33.82
C SER A 350 -20.09 -4.64 33.99
N PRO A 351 -20.68 -3.97 32.99
CA PRO A 351 -21.17 -2.62 33.19
C PRO A 351 -22.39 -2.63 34.11
N ALA A 352 -22.22 -2.04 35.29
CA ALA A 352 -23.32 -1.76 36.20
C ALA A 352 -24.25 -0.71 35.58
N SER A 353 -25.53 -1.07 35.52
CA SER A 353 -26.66 -0.15 35.39
C SER A 353 -26.61 0.91 36.51
N SER A 354 -26.67 2.19 36.16
CA SER A 354 -27.02 3.28 37.08
C SER A 354 -27.64 4.45 36.34
N SER A 355 -28.85 4.79 36.77
CA SER A 355 -29.80 5.82 36.30
C SER A 355 -29.28 7.27 36.28
N PRO A 356 -29.99 8.19 35.59
CA PRO A 356 -29.59 9.59 35.44
C PRO A 356 -29.81 10.41 36.73
N ILE A 357 -28.82 11.22 37.11
CA ILE A 357 -28.91 12.18 38.22
C ILE A 357 -29.22 13.57 37.66
N SER A 358 -30.20 14.20 38.31
CA SER A 358 -30.82 15.50 38.08
C SER A 358 -29.88 16.68 37.80
N SER A 359 -30.39 17.57 36.94
CA SER A 359 -29.95 18.94 36.70
C SER A 359 -29.94 19.81 37.97
N PRO A 360 -29.01 20.77 38.11
CA PRO A 360 -29.17 21.93 38.97
C PRO A 360 -29.71 23.16 38.21
N PRO A 361 -30.26 24.17 38.93
CA PRO A 361 -31.10 25.21 38.36
C PRO A 361 -30.31 26.35 37.70
N THR A 362 -30.98 26.94 36.71
CA THR A 362 -30.65 28.15 35.97
C THR A 362 -30.31 29.33 36.89
N ALA A 363 -29.07 29.85 36.77
CA ALA A 363 -28.71 31.16 37.28
C ALA A 363 -29.11 32.24 36.26
N ALA A 364 -29.95 33.17 36.70
CA ALA A 364 -30.37 34.34 35.93
C ALA A 364 -29.17 35.27 35.64
N GLN A 365 -29.00 35.64 34.38
CA GLN A 365 -28.11 36.73 33.96
C GLN A 365 -28.87 38.07 33.94
N PRO A 366 -28.25 39.19 34.36
CA PRO A 366 -28.84 40.51 34.34
C PRO A 366 -28.82 41.15 32.93
N ALA A 367 -29.82 41.98 32.66
CA ALA A 367 -30.02 42.71 31.40
C ALA A 367 -28.87 43.71 31.11
N PRO A 368 -28.40 43.84 29.86
CA PRO A 368 -27.49 44.91 29.47
C PRO A 368 -28.26 46.18 29.09
N SER A 369 -27.84 47.27 29.71
CA SER A 369 -28.29 48.64 29.52
C SER A 369 -28.09 49.16 28.10
N LYS A 370 -29.09 49.90 27.62
CA LYS A 370 -29.13 50.71 26.41
C LYS A 370 -28.12 51.87 26.46
N PRO A 371 -27.35 52.19 25.40
CA PRO A 371 -26.65 53.47 25.30
C PRO A 371 -27.59 54.58 24.79
N PRO A 372 -27.42 55.85 25.21
CA PRO A 372 -28.20 56.96 24.71
C PRO A 372 -27.75 57.39 23.31
N THR A 373 -28.66 58.10 22.66
CA THR A 373 -28.63 58.74 21.33
C THR A 373 -27.30 59.30 20.86
#